data_AF-A0A6J4VPB6-F1
#
_entry.id   AF-A0A6J4VPB6-F1
#
_cell.length_a   1.000
_cell.length_b   1.000
_cell.length_c   1.000
_cell.angle_alpha   90.00
_cell.angle_beta   90.00
_cell.angle_gamma   90.00
#
_symmetry.space_group_name_H-M   'P 1'
#
loop_
_entity.id
_entity.type
_entity.pdbx_description
1 polymer ?
#
loop_
_entity_poly.entity_id
_entity_poly.type
_entity_poly.pdbx_seq_one_letter_code
_entity_poly.pdbx_strand_id
1 'polypeptide(L)'
;MIEREGTTTTGEAVPFRWECGCRETPVLLGTYEADGRINLKSRDRYWHVYGRVETHCPRCGAERVLDLDLAPDHGAPSSAPRPARSA
;
A
#
# COMPACT_ATOMS: atom_id res chain seq x y z
N MET A 1 26.98 27.76 4.44
CA MET A 1 27.00 26.29 4.45
C MET A 1 26.22 25.89 5.69
N ILE A 2 24.89 25.77 5.62
CA ILE A 2 24.18 24.62 5.06
C ILE A 2 23.04 25.08 4.14
N GLU A 3 23.12 24.67 2.88
CA GLU A 3 21.99 24.60 1.95
C GLU A 3 21.21 23.33 2.27
N ARG A 4 19.86 23.38 2.34
CA ARG A 4 18.92 22.42 1.70
C ARG A 4 17.51 23.06 1.62
N GLU A 5 17.27 23.68 0.48
CA GLU A 5 15.96 24.00 -0.06
C GLU A 5 15.21 22.70 -0.42
N GLY A 6 13.88 22.69 -0.29
CA GLY A 6 13.07 21.53 -0.63
C GLY A 6 11.59 21.65 -0.24
N THR A 7 10.95 22.71 -0.73
CA THR A 7 9.55 22.73 -1.20
C THR A 7 8.44 22.20 -0.28
N THR A 8 7.61 23.14 0.16
CA THR A 8 6.17 22.97 0.38
C THR A 8 5.58 22.13 -0.75
N THR A 9 4.89 21.04 -0.46
CA THR A 9 3.86 20.53 -1.35
C THR A 9 2.80 19.90 -0.47
N THR A 10 1.66 20.60 -0.35
CA THR A 10 0.35 20.04 -0.05
C THR A 10 0.33 18.57 -0.44
N GLY A 11 0.29 17.68 0.55
CA GLY A 11 0.54 16.25 0.38
C GLY A 11 -0.47 15.59 -0.56
N GLU A 12 -0.22 15.69 -1.85
CA GLU A 12 -0.79 14.81 -2.86
C GLU A 12 -0.10 13.47 -2.64
N ALA A 13 -0.71 12.66 -1.77
CA ALA A 13 -0.17 11.37 -1.38
C ALA A 13 0.06 10.55 -2.64
N VAL A 14 1.32 10.35 -3.02
CA VAL A 14 1.66 9.55 -4.20
C VAL A 14 1.13 8.14 -3.92
N PRO A 15 0.17 7.64 -4.71
CA PRO A 15 -0.46 6.37 -4.41
C PRO A 15 0.57 5.25 -4.60
N PHE A 16 0.67 4.38 -3.59
CA PHE A 16 1.49 3.19 -3.65
C PHE A 16 0.95 2.24 -4.73
N ARG A 17 1.87 1.62 -5.47
CA ARG A 17 1.52 0.72 -6.57
C ARG A 17 1.51 -0.71 -6.07
N TRP A 18 0.40 -1.40 -6.32
CA TRP A 18 0.28 -2.81 -6.05
C TRP A 18 0.44 -3.60 -7.35
N GLU A 19 1.58 -4.28 -7.45
CA GLU A 19 2.05 -4.90 -8.69
C GLU A 19 2.30 -6.39 -8.51
N CYS A 20 2.06 -7.16 -9.56
CA CYS A 20 2.41 -8.57 -9.62
C CYS A 20 3.64 -8.77 -10.51
N GLY A 21 4.79 -9.07 -9.88
CA GLY A 21 6.07 -9.37 -10.55
C GLY A 21 6.17 -10.76 -11.18
N CYS A 22 5.05 -11.34 -11.66
CA CYS A 22 5.03 -12.68 -12.25
C CYS A 22 5.71 -12.78 -13.62
N ARG A 23 6.07 -11.65 -14.23
CA ARG A 23 6.73 -11.52 -15.52
C ARG A 23 7.74 -10.37 -15.45
N GLU A 24 8.63 -10.30 -16.44
CA GLU A 24 9.58 -9.19 -16.60
C GLU A 24 8.88 -7.83 -16.63
N THR A 25 7.70 -7.74 -17.26
CA THR A 25 6.80 -6.60 -17.11
C THR A 25 5.84 -6.85 -15.96
N PRO A 26 5.95 -6.12 -14.83
CA PRO A 26 5.04 -6.27 -13.71
C PRO A 26 3.62 -5.86 -14.11
N VAL A 27 2.64 -6.61 -13.61
CA VAL A 27 1.22 -6.34 -13.87
C VAL A 27 0.70 -5.46 -12.75
N LEU A 28 0.29 -4.24 -13.07
CA LEU A 28 -0.39 -3.37 -12.12
C LEU A 28 -1.78 -3.95 -11.78
N LEU A 29 -1.98 -4.33 -10.53
CA LEU A 29 -3.25 -4.85 -10.03
C LEU A 29 -4.15 -3.73 -9.48
N GLY A 30 -3.54 -2.72 -8.88
CA GLY A 30 -4.22 -1.56 -8.34
C GLY A 30 -3.25 -0.57 -7.72
N THR A 31 -3.80 0.48 -7.14
CA THR A 31 -3.05 1.44 -6.34
C THR A 31 -3.71 1.61 -4.98
N TYR A 32 -2.96 2.09 -3.99
CA TYR A 32 -3.52 2.41 -2.69
C TYR A 32 -2.90 3.66 -2.08
N GLU A 33 -3.67 4.35 -1.26
CA GLU A 33 -3.25 5.57 -0.56
C GLU A 33 -2.81 5.25 0.87
N ALA A 34 -2.07 6.18 1.48
CA ALA A 34 -1.58 6.03 2.86
C ALA A 34 -2.72 5.95 3.88
N ASP A 35 -3.90 6.51 3.57
CA ASP A 35 -5.13 6.39 4.37
C ASP A 35 -5.78 5.00 4.33
N GLY A 36 -5.17 4.02 3.63
CA GLY A 36 -5.73 2.67 3.52
C GLY A 36 -6.79 2.52 2.42
N ARG A 37 -6.95 3.54 1.56
CA ARG A 37 -7.86 3.48 0.42
C ARG A 37 -7.21 2.74 -0.74
N ILE A 38 -7.82 1.63 -1.15
CA ILE A 38 -7.38 0.83 -2.30
C ILE A 38 -8.26 1.16 -3.50
N ASN A 39 -7.60 1.52 -4.60
CA ASN A 39 -8.19 1.80 -5.89
C ASN A 39 -7.89 0.63 -6.83
N LEU A 40 -8.89 -0.22 -7.09
CA LEU A 40 -8.78 -1.29 -8.08
C LEU A 40 -9.53 -0.91 -9.34
N LYS A 41 -8.86 -1.07 -10.47
CA LYS A 41 -9.48 -0.98 -11.80
C LYS A 41 -9.58 -2.37 -12.39
N SER A 42 -10.79 -2.91 -12.47
CA SER A 42 -11.06 -4.21 -13.07
C SER A 42 -11.97 -4.06 -14.28
N ARG A 43 -11.40 -4.21 -15.48
CA ARG A 43 -12.05 -3.97 -16.79
C ARG A 43 -12.76 -2.62 -16.84
N ASP A 44 -14.08 -2.64 -16.63
CA ASP A 44 -14.99 -1.51 -16.75
C ASP A 44 -15.41 -0.93 -15.39
N ARG A 45 -15.05 -1.63 -14.30
CA ARG A 45 -15.42 -1.24 -12.95
C ARG A 45 -14.24 -0.71 -12.17
N TYR A 46 -14.47 0.41 -11.52
CA TYR A 46 -13.59 0.96 -10.50
C TYR A 46 -14.17 0.64 -9.14
N TRP A 47 -13.33 0.07 -8.29
CA TRP A 47 -13.66 -0.27 -6.92
C TRP A 47 -12.78 0.53 -5.98
N HIS A 48 -13.43 1.16 -5.01
CA HIS A 48 -12.76 1.76 -3.86
C HIS A 48 -13.05 0.86 -2.67
N VAL A 49 -12.00 0.26 -2.13
CA VAL A 49 -12.09 -0.67 -1.00
C VAL A 49 -11.11 -0.22 0.08
N TYR A 50 -11.46 -0.48 1.33
CA TYR A 50 -10.61 -0.21 2.49
C TYR A 50 -10.33 -1.54 3.20
N GLY A 51 -9.11 -1.71 3.71
CA GLY A 51 -8.70 -2.93 4.42
C GLY A 51 -8.09 -3.99 3.52
N ARG A 52 -8.76 -5.14 3.37
CA ARG A 52 -8.26 -6.31 2.64
C ARG A 52 -8.94 -6.48 1.29
N VAL A 53 -8.15 -6.62 0.23
CA VAL A 53 -8.63 -7.00 -1.09
C VAL A 53 -7.89 -8.22 -1.62
N GLU A 54 -8.63 -9.11 -2.24
CA GLU A 54 -8.12 -10.32 -2.88
C GLU A 54 -8.43 -10.20 -4.37
N THR A 55 -7.39 -10.30 -5.19
CA THR A 55 -7.53 -10.25 -6.66
C THR A 55 -6.66 -11.30 -7.32
N HIS A 56 -7.06 -11.73 -8.51
CA HIS A 56 -6.27 -12.65 -9.30
C HIS A 56 -5.49 -11.88 -10.36
N CYS A 57 -4.21 -12.21 -10.52
CA CYS A 57 -3.44 -11.65 -11.60
C CYS A 57 -3.99 -12.13 -12.96
N PRO A 58 -4.38 -11.24 -13.88
CA PRO A 58 -4.91 -11.64 -15.19
C PRO A 58 -3.88 -12.30 -16.11
N ARG A 59 -2.59 -12.31 -15.73
CA ARG A 59 -1.50 -12.91 -16.51
C ARG A 59 -1.05 -14.28 -16.04
N CYS A 60 -0.97 -14.50 -14.73
CA CYS A 60 -0.51 -15.77 -14.15
C CYS A 60 -1.60 -16.51 -13.37
N GLY A 61 -2.75 -15.88 -13.11
CA GLY A 61 -3.84 -16.45 -12.31
C GLY A 61 -3.56 -16.50 -10.80
N ALA A 62 -2.37 -16.10 -10.35
CA ALA A 62 -2.02 -16.14 -8.95
C ALA A 62 -2.91 -15.22 -8.11
N GLU A 63 -3.42 -15.73 -7.00
CA GLU A 63 -4.10 -14.95 -5.97
C GLU A 63 -3.13 -14.00 -5.32
N ARG A 64 -3.41 -12.70 -5.44
CA ARG A 64 -2.67 -11.61 -4.80
C ARG A 64 -3.62 -10.99 -3.78
N VAL A 65 -3.15 -10.95 -2.55
CA VAL A 65 -3.86 -10.32 -1.44
C VAL A 65 -3.12 -9.02 -1.11
N LEU A 66 -3.86 -7.91 -1.06
CA LEU A 66 -3.39 -6.66 -0.49
C LEU A 66 -4.19 -6.41 0.77
N ASP A 67 -3.49 -6.36 1.89
CA ASP A 67 -4.08 -6.10 3.19
C ASP A 67 -3.45 -4.82 3.75
N LEU A 68 -4.25 -3.78 3.88
CA LEU A 68 -3.82 -2.50 4.46
C LEU A 68 -4.22 -2.36 5.93
N ASP A 69 -4.98 -3.31 6.48
CA ASP A 69 -5.31 -3.38 7.91
C ASP A 69 -4.11 -3.93 8.70
N LEU A 70 -3.34 -4.83 8.08
CA LEU A 70 -2.09 -5.43 8.55
C LEU A 70 -0.84 -4.65 8.16
N ALA A 71 -0.93 -3.36 7.83
CA ALA A 71 0.25 -2.51 7.65
C ALA A 71 0.54 -1.69 8.92
N PRO A 72 1.19 -2.25 9.97
CA PRO A 72 1.66 -1.44 11.09
C PRO A 72 2.89 -0.56 10.79
N ASP A 73 3.41 -0.50 9.56
CA ASP A 73 4.76 0.05 9.32
C ASP A 73 4.89 1.16 8.25
N HIS A 74 3.82 1.86 7.89
CA HIS A 74 3.95 3.08 7.05
C HIS A 74 4.20 4.38 7.84
N GLY A 75 4.68 4.30 9.09
CA GLY A 75 5.14 5.51 9.81
C GLY A 75 5.08 5.53 11.34
N ALA A 76 5.06 4.40 12.05
CA ALA A 76 5.31 4.42 13.48
C ALA A 76 6.78 4.04 13.75
N PRO A 77 7.64 4.91 14.31
CA PRO A 77 8.82 4.40 14.99
C PRO A 77 8.31 3.48 16.10
N SER A 78 8.62 2.19 15.97
CA SER A 78 8.26 1.20 16.96
C SER A 78 8.78 1.63 18.33
N SER A 79 7.87 2.15 19.15
CA SER A 79 8.01 2.32 20.60
C SER A 79 6.68 1.95 21.22
N ALA A 80 6.22 0.73 20.95
CA ALA A 80 5.33 0.06 21.89
C ALA A 80 6.15 -0.25 23.15
N PRO A 81 5.81 0.28 24.33
CA PRO A 81 6.45 -0.17 25.56
C PRO A 81 6.13 -1.66 25.74
N ARG A 82 7.18 -2.48 25.93
CA ARG A 82 7.06 -3.90 26.28
C ARG A 82 6.04 -4.04 27.42
N PRO A 83 5.05 -4.95 27.34
CA PRO A 83 4.19 -5.20 28.49
C PRO A 83 5.05 -5.70 29.65
N ALA A 84 4.96 -5.01 30.79
CA ALA A 84 5.57 -5.44 32.04
C ALA A 84 5.02 -6.81 32.40
N ARG A 85 5.87 -7.83 32.28
CA ARG A 85 5.58 -9.17 32.77
C ARG A 85 5.68 -9.11 34.29
N SER A 86 4.53 -9.09 34.97
CA SER A 86 4.46 -9.30 36.42
C SER A 86 4.99 -10.68 36.78
N ALA A 87 5.94 -10.73 37.71
CA ALA A 87 6.30 -11.88 38.53
C ALA A 87 6.83 -11.37 39.86
#